data_AF-A0A7K0ZRJ1-F1
#
_entry.id   AF-A0A7K0ZRJ1-F1
#
_cell.length_a   1.000
_cell.length_b   1.000
_cell.length_c   1.000
_cell.angle_alpha   90.00
_cell.angle_beta   90.00
_cell.angle_gamma   90.00
#
_symmetry.space_group_name_H-M   'P 1'
#
loop_
_entity.id
_entity.type
_entity.pdbx_description
1 polymer ?
#
loop_
_entity_poly.entity_id
_entity_poly.type
_entity_poly.pdbx_seq_one_letter_code
_entity_poly.pdbx_strand_id
1 'polypeptide(L)'
;MTHDELRALYVISVAAELAGMHPQTLRIYERRGLLTPARTTGGNRRYSDADIARLLRITELAATGMNLEGIRHVMALEAEVVRLRGEVEQLRQGLMHAITEIESRSRSNIVPLRQAMARFGERPSIFDPDR
;
A
#
# COMPACT_ATOMS: atom_id res chain seq x y z
N MET A 1 5.72 2.25 -4.54
CA MET A 1 6.19 2.60 -5.89
C MET A 1 6.44 4.09 -5.89
N THR A 2 7.70 4.49 -5.93
CA THR A 2 8.06 5.91 -6.05
C THR A 2 7.75 6.36 -7.49
N HIS A 3 7.44 7.64 -7.69
CA HIS A 3 7.08 8.18 -9.01
C HIS A 3 8.20 7.98 -10.06
N ASP A 4 9.43 7.75 -9.61
CA ASP A 4 10.61 7.57 -10.45
C ASP A 4 10.64 6.18 -11.14
N GLU A 5 10.16 5.12 -10.47
CA GLU A 5 10.23 3.74 -10.99
C GLU A 5 9.38 3.52 -12.26
N LEU A 6 8.37 4.36 -12.47
CA LEU A 6 7.48 4.32 -13.65
C LEU A 6 7.96 5.23 -14.78
N ARG A 7 9.03 6.01 -14.56
CA ARG A 7 9.54 6.92 -15.57
C ARG A 7 10.25 6.14 -16.66
N ALA A 8 9.69 6.17 -17.87
CA ALA A 8 10.20 5.42 -19.00
C ALA A 8 11.43 6.11 -19.63
N LEU A 9 12.62 5.79 -19.12
CA LEU A 9 13.88 6.44 -19.47
C LEU A 9 14.73 5.63 -20.47
N TYR A 10 14.70 4.30 -20.38
CA TYR A 10 15.64 3.44 -21.08
C TYR A 10 15.20 3.11 -22.50
N VAL A 11 16.16 3.02 -23.41
CA VAL A 11 15.95 2.44 -24.75
C VAL A 11 16.14 0.93 -24.72
N ILE A 12 15.73 0.24 -25.77
CA ILE A 12 15.76 -1.23 -25.82
C ILE A 12 17.14 -1.84 -25.60
N SER A 13 18.20 -1.21 -26.11
CA SER A 13 19.57 -1.70 -25.92
C SER A 13 19.96 -1.70 -24.44
N VAL A 14 19.72 -0.58 -23.76
CA VAL A 14 20.02 -0.41 -22.33
C VAL A 14 19.15 -1.35 -21.49
N ALA A 15 17.86 -1.46 -21.79
CA ALA A 15 16.97 -2.36 -21.07
C ALA A 15 17.38 -3.84 -21.20
N ALA A 16 17.83 -4.24 -22.39
CA ALA A 16 18.32 -5.60 -22.65
C ALA A 16 19.61 -5.89 -21.89
N GLU A 17 20.54 -4.93 -21.85
CA GLU A 17 21.79 -5.01 -21.08
C GLU A 17 21.52 -5.12 -19.57
N LEU A 18 20.69 -4.24 -19.02
CA LEU A 18 20.30 -4.25 -17.61
C LEU A 18 19.61 -5.55 -17.19
N ALA A 19 18.80 -6.12 -18.09
CA ALA A 19 18.11 -7.38 -17.85
C ALA A 19 18.93 -8.63 -18.24
N GLY A 20 20.20 -8.47 -18.64
CA GLY A 20 21.09 -9.57 -18.99
C GLY A 20 20.61 -10.44 -20.16
N MET A 21 19.88 -9.86 -21.12
CA MET A 21 19.28 -10.60 -22.23
C MET A 21 19.56 -9.97 -23.60
N HIS A 22 19.38 -10.73 -24.67
CA HIS A 22 19.50 -10.21 -26.01
C HIS A 22 18.28 -9.32 -26.38
N PRO A 23 18.45 -8.19 -27.10
CA PRO A 23 17.33 -7.32 -27.50
C PRO A 23 16.21 -8.04 -28.27
N GLN A 24 16.54 -9.09 -29.02
CA GLN A 24 15.54 -9.91 -29.71
C GLN A 24 14.65 -10.71 -28.74
N THR A 25 15.21 -11.20 -27.63
CA THR A 25 14.47 -11.90 -26.57
C THR A 25 13.48 -10.96 -25.90
N LEU A 26 13.92 -9.74 -25.59
CA LEU A 26 13.07 -8.70 -25.04
C LEU A 26 11.87 -8.39 -25.97
N ARG A 27 12.11 -8.28 -27.28
CA ARG A 27 11.02 -8.14 -28.27
C ARG A 27 10.08 -9.33 -28.31
N ILE A 28 10.56 -10.55 -28.06
CA ILE A 28 9.70 -11.74 -27.99
C ILE A 28 8.76 -11.60 -26.78
N TYR A 29 9.29 -11.22 -25.62
CA TYR A 29 8.48 -11.03 -24.40
C TYR A 29 7.41 -9.95 -24.58
N GLU A 30 7.74 -8.82 -25.21
CA GLU A 30 6.74 -7.80 -25.56
C GLU A 30 5.66 -8.31 -26.50
N ARG A 31 6.04 -8.99 -27.60
CA ARG A 31 5.06 -9.54 -28.56
C ARG A 31 4.14 -10.56 -27.91
N ARG A 32 4.65 -11.27 -26.90
CA ARG A 32 3.88 -12.22 -26.09
C ARG A 32 3.11 -11.53 -24.97
N GLY A 33 3.15 -10.20 -24.86
CA GLY A 33 2.40 -9.43 -23.87
C GLY A 33 2.87 -9.62 -22.43
N LEU A 34 4.12 -10.05 -22.21
CA LEU A 34 4.71 -10.11 -20.87
C LEU A 34 5.19 -8.73 -20.41
N LEU A 35 5.40 -7.80 -21.35
CA LEU A 35 5.85 -6.45 -21.09
C LEU A 35 5.17 -5.48 -22.05
N THR A 36 4.75 -4.32 -21.55
CA THR A 36 4.15 -3.26 -22.36
C THR A 36 4.87 -1.94 -22.07
N PRO A 37 6.01 -1.68 -22.72
CA PRO A 37 6.77 -0.46 -22.49
C PRO A 37 6.03 0.76 -23.03
N ALA A 38 6.31 1.92 -22.43
CA ALA A 38 5.81 3.19 -22.93
C ALA A 38 6.37 3.48 -24.34
N ARG A 39 5.65 4.29 -25.11
CA ARG A 39 6.12 4.77 -26.41
C ARG A 39 6.22 6.28 -26.41
N THR A 40 7.30 6.79 -27.00
CA THR A 40 7.45 8.22 -27.31
C THR A 40 6.50 8.63 -28.44
N THR A 41 6.30 9.94 -28.63
CA THR A 41 5.53 10.49 -29.76
C THR A 41 6.04 10.02 -31.12
N GLY A 42 7.34 9.75 -31.24
CA GLY A 42 7.96 9.17 -32.45
C GLY A 42 7.84 7.64 -32.57
N GLY A 43 7.06 6.98 -31.71
CA GLY A 43 6.81 5.53 -31.74
C GLY A 43 7.91 4.65 -31.10
N ASN A 44 9.04 5.24 -30.72
CA ASN A 44 10.15 4.52 -30.07
C ASN A 44 9.77 4.08 -28.66
N ARG A 45 10.15 2.85 -28.30
CA ARG A 45 9.91 2.25 -26.98
C ARG A 45 10.78 2.90 -25.92
N ARG A 46 10.21 3.08 -24.74
CA ARG A 46 10.89 3.51 -23.53
C ARG A 46 10.50 2.58 -22.38
N TYR A 47 11.50 2.09 -21.66
CA TYR A 47 11.34 1.19 -20.52
C TYR A 47 11.60 1.97 -19.25
N SER A 48 10.83 1.70 -18.20
CA SER A 48 11.08 2.24 -16.86
C SER A 48 11.85 1.26 -15.98
N ASP A 49 12.25 1.68 -14.78
CA ASP A 49 12.88 0.74 -13.82
C ASP A 49 11.93 -0.41 -13.45
N ALA A 50 10.62 -0.15 -13.35
CA ALA A 50 9.62 -1.20 -13.15
C ALA A 50 9.59 -2.23 -14.29
N ASP A 51 9.82 -1.79 -15.54
CA ASP A 51 9.95 -2.71 -16.68
C ASP A 51 11.22 -3.56 -16.55
N ILE A 52 12.33 -2.97 -16.10
CA ILE A 52 13.59 -3.71 -15.87
C ILE A 52 13.41 -4.75 -14.76
N ALA A 53 12.80 -4.38 -13.63
CA ALA A 53 12.52 -5.30 -12.53
C ALA A 53 11.63 -6.47 -13.00
N ARG A 54 10.61 -6.18 -13.82
CA ARG A 54 9.78 -7.22 -14.43
C ARG A 54 10.57 -8.14 -15.36
N LEU A 55 11.47 -7.60 -16.18
CA LEU A 55 12.32 -8.39 -17.07
C LEU A 55 13.25 -9.32 -16.30
N LEU A 56 13.88 -8.83 -15.22
CA LEU A 56 14.71 -9.65 -14.33
C LEU A 56 13.89 -10.80 -13.71
N ARG A 57 12.68 -10.49 -13.25
CA ARG A 57 11.79 -11.54 -12.70
C ARG A 57 11.38 -12.58 -13.74
N ILE A 58 11.10 -12.15 -14.99
CA ILE A 58 10.84 -13.07 -16.11
C ILE A 58 12.05 -13.98 -16.35
N THR A 59 13.28 -13.44 -16.31
CA THR A 59 14.50 -14.26 -16.51
C THR A 59 14.70 -15.29 -15.40
N GLU A 60 14.44 -14.92 -14.14
CA GLU A 60 14.49 -15.85 -13.01
C GLU A 60 13.49 -17.00 -13.19
N LEU A 61 12.24 -16.71 -13.55
CA LEU A 61 11.21 -17.73 -13.77
C LEU A 61 11.51 -18.59 -15.01
N ALA A 62 12.05 -18.00 -16.07
CA ALA A 62 12.49 -18.76 -17.24
C ALA A 62 13.64 -19.73 -16.90
N ALA A 63 14.55 -19.33 -16.01
CA ALA A 63 15.66 -20.18 -15.56
C ALA A 63 15.18 -21.42 -14.78
N THR A 64 13.96 -21.42 -14.22
CA THR A 64 13.38 -22.61 -13.59
C THR A 64 12.79 -23.61 -14.60
N GLY A 65 12.93 -23.36 -15.90
CA GLY A 65 12.35 -24.18 -16.97
C GLY A 65 10.89 -23.87 -17.28
N MET A 66 10.35 -22.77 -16.77
CA MET A 66 8.97 -22.37 -16.99
C MET A 66 8.76 -21.84 -18.42
N ASN A 67 7.66 -22.23 -19.06
CA ASN A 67 7.27 -21.63 -20.34
C ASN A 67 6.64 -20.24 -20.14
N LEU A 68 6.47 -19.49 -21.22
CA LEU A 68 5.97 -18.10 -21.14
C LEU A 68 4.57 -17.95 -20.55
N GLU A 69 3.68 -18.92 -20.76
CA GLU A 69 2.32 -18.87 -20.19
C GLU A 69 2.34 -19.16 -18.69
N GLY A 70 3.20 -20.08 -18.23
CA GLY A 70 3.47 -20.27 -16.81
C GLY A 70 4.01 -19.00 -16.17
N ILE A 71 4.98 -18.35 -16.82
CA ILE A 71 5.58 -17.09 -16.33
C ILE A 71 4.50 -16.02 -16.21
N ARG A 72 3.64 -15.88 -17.22
CA ARG A 72 2.52 -14.93 -17.17
C ARG A 72 1.60 -15.20 -15.98
N HIS A 73 1.26 -16.45 -15.74
CA HIS A 73 0.37 -16.83 -14.65
C HIS A 73 0.98 -16.53 -13.29
N VAL A 74 2.27 -16.86 -13.07
CA VAL A 74 2.99 -16.52 -11.84
C VAL A 74 3.05 -15.01 -11.64
N MET A 75 3.35 -14.24 -12.68
CA MET A 75 3.37 -12.77 -12.58
C MET A 75 2.00 -12.18 -12.21
N ALA A 76 0.92 -12.73 -12.77
CA ALA A 76 -0.43 -12.31 -12.42
C ALA A 76 -0.75 -12.64 -10.95
N LEU A 77 -0.38 -13.83 -10.48
CA LEU A 77 -0.57 -14.24 -9.09
C LEU A 77 0.26 -13.39 -8.12
N GLU A 78 1.50 -13.08 -8.44
CA GLU A 78 2.35 -12.21 -7.61
C GLU A 78 1.76 -10.80 -7.50
N ALA A 79 1.28 -10.24 -8.61
CA ALA A 79 0.60 -8.94 -8.61
C ALA A 79 -0.69 -8.97 -7.76
N GLU A 80 -1.45 -10.05 -7.85
CA GLU A 80 -2.66 -10.24 -7.07
C GLU A 80 -2.37 -10.35 -5.57
N VAL A 81 -1.32 -11.08 -5.18
CA VAL A 81 -0.88 -11.16 -3.79
C VAL A 81 -0.48 -9.79 -3.24
N VAL A 82 0.23 -8.99 -4.04
CA VAL A 82 0.60 -7.61 -3.65
C VAL A 82 -0.66 -6.75 -3.45
N ARG A 83 -1.62 -6.81 -4.38
CA ARG A 83 -2.89 -6.08 -4.29
C ARG A 83 -3.66 -6.46 -3.02
N LEU A 84 -3.88 -7.75 -2.81
CA LEU A 84 -4.63 -8.27 -1.65
C LEU A 84 -3.95 -7.91 -0.32
N ARG A 85 -2.62 -7.98 -0.25
CA ARG A 85 -1.88 -7.53 0.95
C ARG A 85 -2.07 -6.04 1.22
N GLY A 86 -2.07 -5.21 0.16
CA GLY A 86 -2.36 -3.78 0.27
C GLY A 86 -3.78 -3.51 0.78
N GLU A 87 -4.78 -4.23 0.27
CA GLU A 87 -6.17 -4.10 0.71
C GLU A 87 -6.35 -4.52 2.17
N VAL A 88 -5.75 -5.64 2.58
CA VAL A 88 -5.76 -6.07 3.97
C VAL A 88 -5.13 -5.01 4.89
N GLU A 89 -4.04 -4.38 4.47
CA GLU A 89 -3.40 -3.33 5.24
C GLU A 89 -4.27 -2.07 5.34
N GLN A 90 -4.88 -1.63 4.25
CA GLN A 90 -5.82 -0.51 4.24
C GLN A 90 -7.03 -0.75 5.15
N LEU A 91 -7.60 -1.97 5.12
CA LEU A 91 -8.71 -2.35 5.99
C LEU A 91 -8.29 -2.36 7.46
N ARG A 92 -7.10 -2.86 7.78
CA ARG A 92 -6.56 -2.82 9.16
C ARG A 92 -6.37 -1.40 9.66
N GLN A 93 -5.81 -0.51 8.83
CA GLN A 93 -5.65 0.89 9.16
C GLN A 93 -7.00 1.57 9.40
N GLY A 94 -7.97 1.34 8.51
CA GLY A 94 -9.33 1.84 8.66
C GLY A 94 -9.99 1.39 9.96
N LEU A 95 -9.84 0.11 10.33
CA LEU A 95 -10.35 -0.43 11.60
C LEU A 95 -9.68 0.24 12.81
N MET A 96 -8.36 0.42 12.79
CA MET A 96 -7.63 1.08 13.88
C MET A 96 -8.05 2.54 14.04
N HIS A 97 -8.25 3.27 12.94
CA HIS A 97 -8.76 4.64 12.98
C HIS A 97 -10.17 4.69 13.59
N ALA A 98 -11.07 3.81 13.17
CA ALA A 98 -12.44 3.75 13.70
C ALA A 98 -12.48 3.44 15.21
N ILE A 99 -11.68 2.50 15.69
CA ILE A 99 -11.57 2.19 17.13
C ILE A 99 -11.06 3.41 17.90
N THR A 100 -10.01 4.06 17.41
CA THR A 100 -9.43 5.25 18.05
C THR A 100 -10.45 6.40 18.15
N GLU A 101 -11.25 6.61 17.09
CA GLU A 101 -12.32 7.60 17.08
C GLU A 101 -13.37 7.32 18.16
N ILE A 102 -13.81 6.07 18.30
CA ILE A 102 -14.78 5.65 19.34
C ILE A 102 -14.24 5.90 20.75
N GLU A 103 -12.97 5.54 21.00
CA GLU A 103 -12.33 5.76 22.29
C GLU A 103 -12.21 7.25 22.64
N SER A 104 -11.87 8.08 21.67
CA SER A 104 -11.74 9.53 21.87
C SER A 104 -13.07 10.19 22.26
N ARG A 105 -14.17 9.82 21.60
CA ARG A 105 -15.52 10.30 21.93
C ARG A 105 -15.95 9.92 23.34
N SER A 106 -15.61 8.71 23.78
CA SER A 106 -15.94 8.23 25.13
C SER A 106 -15.21 9.02 26.22
N ARG A 107 -13.94 9.40 26.00
CA ARG A 107 -13.15 10.20 26.96
C ARG A 107 -13.63 11.65 27.06
N SER A 108 -14.11 12.25 25.97
CA SER A 108 -14.60 13.65 25.97
C SER A 108 -15.89 13.84 26.77
N ASN A 109 -16.67 12.78 27.01
CA ASN A 109 -17.93 12.84 27.77
C ASN A 109 -17.77 12.57 29.29
N ILE A 110 -16.56 12.27 29.78
CA ILE A 110 -16.32 12.09 31.22
C ILE A 110 -15.91 13.43 31.83
N VAL A 111 -16.91 14.22 32.25
CA VAL A 111 -16.68 15.40 33.11
C VAL A 111 -16.41 14.89 34.52
N PRO A 112 -15.30 15.29 35.19
CA PRO A 112 -15.06 14.87 36.57
C PRO A 112 -16.09 15.54 37.47
N LEU A 113 -17.03 14.76 38.00
CA LEU A 113 -17.93 15.22 39.04
C LEU A 113 -17.08 15.43 40.30
N ARG A 114 -16.67 16.67 40.57
CA ARG A 114 -16.23 17.07 41.91
C ARG A 114 -17.46 16.99 42.82
N GLN A 115 -17.75 15.78 43.28
CA GLN A 115 -18.67 15.55 44.37
C GLN A 115 -17.98 16.05 45.64
N ALA A 116 -18.09 17.36 45.88
CA ALA A 116 -17.85 17.89 47.22
C ALA A 116 -18.92 17.27 48.11
N MET A 117 -18.53 16.27 48.91
CA MET A 117 -19.34 15.77 50.01
C MET A 117 -19.61 16.96 50.94
N ALA A 118 -20.77 17.61 50.78
CA ALA A 118 -21.30 18.45 51.83
C ALA A 118 -21.52 17.53 53.04
N ARG A 119 -20.73 17.74 54.10
CA ARG A 119 -20.96 17.11 55.40
C ARG A 119 -22.38 17.43 55.82
N PHE A 120 -23.27 16.43 55.74
CA PHE A 120 -24.58 16.50 56.35
C PHE A 120 -24.36 16.46 57.87
N GLY A 121 -24.46 17.60 58.55
CA GLY A 121 -24.17 17.69 59.98
C GLY A 121 -24.34 19.05 60.64
N GLU A 122 -24.25 20.17 59.93
CA GLU A 122 -24.54 21.48 60.55
C GLU A 122 -26.02 21.83 60.35
N ARG A 123 -26.78 21.75 61.46
CA ARG A 123 -28.11 22.35 61.55
C ARG A 123 -27.94 23.86 61.39
N PRO A 124 -28.58 24.51 60.40
CA PRO A 124 -28.52 25.96 60.30
C PRO A 124 -29.31 26.56 61.50
N SER A 125 -28.67 27.45 62.27
CA SER A 125 -29.20 28.04 63.52
C SER A 125 -30.31 29.09 63.30
N ILE A 126 -31.08 28.93 62.22
CA ILE A 126 -32.20 29.79 61.85
C ILE A 126 -33.55 29.28 62.39
N PHE A 127 -33.52 28.13 63.08
CA PHE A 127 -34.64 27.58 63.85
C PHE A 127 -34.25 27.44 65.32
N ASP A 128 -34.02 28.56 66.00
CA ASP A 128 -34.11 28.63 67.47
C ASP A 128 -35.36 29.44 67.82
N PRO A 129 -36.49 28.79 68.19
CA PRO A 129 -37.70 29.46 68.60
C PRO A 129 -37.68 29.58 70.14
N ASP A 130 -37.14 30.68 70.66
CA ASP A 130 -36.99 31.00 72.09
C ASP A 130 -36.06 30.05 72.89
N ARG A 131 -35.33 30.62 73.85
CA ARG A 131 -34.89 29.96 75.11
C ARG A 131 -33.78 28.90 75.09
#